data_AF-A0A522H462-F1
#
_entry.id   AF-A0A522H462-F1
#
_cell.length_a   1.000
_cell.length_b   1.000
_cell.length_c   1.000
_cell.angle_alpha   90.00
_cell.angle_beta   90.00
_cell.angle_gamma   90.00
#
_symmetry.space_group_name_H-M   'P 1'
#
loop_
_entity.id
_entity.type
_entity.pdbx_description
1 polymer ?
#
loop_
_entity_poly.entity_id
_entity_poly.type
_entity_poly.pdbx_seq_one_letter_code
_entity_poly.pdbx_strand_id
1 'polypeptide(L)'
;MEGPLAQQRSAVAKARAPVKHSDSKKLPDKPMIDTSAEIKVHSAQEFLEYQRDFFERSILFWDTLRQRANNMLEHERAGMPPLLDFKYETLLDARRLERPANYALLRITQVGEDCWDDCVDLDKPPVIVVDPRAGHGPGIGGFKHDSEVGMAMREGHPVYFVIFFPQPVPGQTLLDVLHTLRRFVQDVAQRHPGKPPVLYGNCQAGWALTLLAADCEGLSGPVVLNGSPLSYWAGESGANPMRVSGGLLGGAWLAHLTADLGNGRFDGAWLAQNFENLKPEKAIWEKYANLFSNVDSEQDRFLEFERWWNGFYFLSREEILAIVENLFIGNQIEQGLFRICHGCTADLRKISNPIVVFASYGDNITPPQQALGWIPAVYSDTADLKRAGQRIVYLTNPHVGHLGIFVSAGVARLEHRAILESLTDIEALAPGLYEMKINNPSGDPDCHKPAFSVRFEPRQVEDLRQDTSSRAFERVKQVSEFNETLYRSFVSPWVQALATPWTAEMLKWLHPMRTSRYLLSEAFNPWMHGVAALAGPLASTRHPLAKDNRLMAHERETLGEITRTLEKTREARDAGYEQIFSLLYRQRQ
;
A
#
# COMPACT_ATOMS: atom_id res chain seq x y z
N MET A 1 -60.48 -1.45 18.29
CA MET A 1 -61.26 -2.56 18.91
C MET A 1 -60.32 -3.72 19.16
N GLU A 2 -60.57 -4.48 20.21
CA GLU A 2 -59.60 -5.44 20.79
C GLU A 2 -59.30 -6.67 19.89
N GLY A 3 -58.20 -7.38 20.22
CA GLY A 3 -57.96 -8.77 19.80
C GLY A 3 -58.71 -9.76 20.72
N PRO A 4 -58.20 -11.00 20.99
CA PRO A 4 -56.92 -11.62 20.57
C PRO A 4 -57.09 -13.13 20.17
N LEU A 5 -56.04 -13.96 20.41
CA LEU A 5 -55.93 -15.44 20.29
C LEU A 5 -55.71 -15.98 18.85
N ALA A 6 -54.63 -16.68 18.46
CA ALA A 6 -53.68 -17.63 19.08
C ALA A 6 -54.18 -19.08 19.23
N GLN A 7 -53.60 -20.01 18.45
CA GLN A 7 -53.23 -21.37 18.91
C GLN A 7 -52.29 -22.14 17.95
N GLN A 8 -51.52 -23.07 18.53
CA GLN A 8 -50.52 -23.94 17.87
C GLN A 8 -51.17 -25.23 17.32
N ARG A 9 -50.49 -25.98 16.41
CA ARG A 9 -49.93 -27.34 16.67
C ARG A 9 -49.49 -28.18 15.46
N SER A 10 -48.42 -28.94 15.72
CA SER A 10 -48.07 -30.32 15.27
C SER A 10 -48.06 -30.76 13.80
N ALA A 11 -46.95 -31.41 13.43
CA ALA A 11 -46.80 -32.27 12.25
C ALA A 11 -47.51 -33.63 12.37
N VAL A 12 -47.90 -34.21 11.24
CA VAL A 12 -48.01 -35.68 11.02
C VAL A 12 -47.65 -35.99 9.54
N ALA A 13 -46.92 -37.09 9.33
CA ALA A 13 -46.49 -37.56 8.01
C ALA A 13 -47.64 -38.11 7.13
N LYS A 14 -47.43 -38.17 5.81
CA LYS A 14 -48.28 -38.91 4.88
C LYS A 14 -47.47 -39.84 3.99
N ALA A 15 -47.71 -41.14 4.12
CA ALA A 15 -47.30 -42.15 3.16
C ALA A 15 -48.30 -42.23 1.99
N ARG A 16 -47.83 -42.65 0.81
CA ARG A 16 -48.66 -43.23 -0.25
C ARG A 16 -47.85 -44.29 -1.02
N ALA A 17 -48.51 -45.40 -1.35
CA ALA A 17 -47.97 -46.56 -2.05
C ALA A 17 -48.49 -46.60 -3.52
N PRO A 18 -48.46 -47.74 -4.23
CA PRO A 18 -47.30 -48.23 -4.99
C PRO A 18 -47.59 -48.38 -6.50
N VAL A 19 -46.56 -48.56 -7.34
CA VAL A 19 -46.70 -48.93 -8.77
C VAL A 19 -45.76 -50.10 -9.11
N LYS A 20 -46.17 -50.92 -10.10
CA LYS A 20 -45.76 -52.32 -10.33
C LYS A 20 -44.40 -52.52 -11.03
N HIS A 21 -43.82 -53.71 -10.83
CA HIS A 21 -42.68 -54.25 -11.56
C HIS A 21 -43.02 -54.78 -12.97
N SER A 22 -42.23 -54.39 -13.98
CA SER A 22 -41.40 -55.24 -14.87
C SER A 22 -40.47 -54.27 -15.66
N ASP A 23 -39.29 -54.57 -16.19
CA ASP A 23 -38.58 -55.83 -16.43
C ASP A 23 -37.08 -55.75 -16.08
N SER A 24 -36.41 -56.89 -16.05
CA SER A 24 -35.02 -57.06 -15.60
C SER A 24 -33.95 -56.61 -16.62
N LYS A 25 -32.91 -55.91 -16.13
CA LYS A 25 -31.56 -55.91 -16.73
C LYS A 25 -30.51 -55.72 -15.62
N LYS A 26 -29.41 -56.47 -15.77
CA LYS A 26 -28.36 -56.79 -14.78
C LYS A 26 -27.84 -55.60 -13.94
N LEU A 27 -27.54 -55.87 -12.66
CA LEU A 27 -26.70 -54.99 -11.83
C LEU A 27 -25.29 -54.88 -12.45
N PRO A 28 -24.64 -53.70 -12.43
CA PRO A 28 -23.20 -53.60 -12.48
C PRO A 28 -22.60 -53.98 -11.12
N ASP A 29 -21.43 -54.62 -11.13
CA ASP A 29 -20.74 -55.04 -9.92
C ASP A 29 -20.30 -53.88 -9.03
N LYS A 30 -20.16 -54.15 -7.72
CA LYS A 30 -19.51 -53.22 -6.78
C LYS A 30 -18.10 -52.87 -7.31
N PRO A 31 -17.67 -51.61 -7.27
CA PRO A 31 -16.25 -51.32 -7.45
C PRO A 31 -15.48 -52.00 -6.32
N MET A 32 -14.58 -52.91 -6.69
CA MET A 32 -13.54 -53.36 -5.77
C MET A 32 -12.70 -52.14 -5.40
N ILE A 33 -12.36 -52.04 -4.11
CA ILE A 33 -11.34 -51.08 -3.66
C ILE A 33 -10.02 -51.57 -4.23
N ASP A 34 -9.52 -50.88 -5.25
CA ASP A 34 -8.24 -51.18 -5.85
C ASP A 34 -7.13 -50.70 -4.91
N THR A 35 -6.66 -51.59 -4.03
CA THR A 35 -5.48 -51.38 -3.19
C THR A 35 -4.18 -51.56 -3.99
N SER A 36 -4.10 -50.91 -5.15
CA SER A 36 -2.86 -50.71 -5.91
C SER A 36 -2.66 -49.22 -6.23
N ALA A 37 -2.27 -48.46 -5.20
CA ALA A 37 -1.59 -47.19 -5.43
C ALA A 37 -0.23 -47.48 -6.08
N GLU A 38 -0.21 -47.66 -7.40
CA GLU A 38 1.03 -47.80 -8.17
C GLU A 38 1.91 -46.57 -7.94
N ILE A 39 3.00 -46.75 -7.18
CA ILE A 39 4.10 -45.80 -7.15
C ILE A 39 4.77 -45.87 -8.52
N LYS A 40 4.20 -45.18 -9.51
CA LYS A 40 4.75 -45.04 -10.87
C LYS A 40 6.05 -44.25 -10.79
N VAL A 41 7.13 -45.00 -10.63
CA VAL A 41 8.53 -44.54 -10.69
C VAL A 41 8.71 -43.66 -11.92
N HIS A 42 9.27 -42.47 -11.72
CA HIS A 42 9.57 -41.54 -12.81
C HIS A 42 10.45 -42.22 -13.87
N SER A 43 10.15 -41.98 -15.14
CA SER A 43 11.04 -42.47 -16.19
C SER A 43 12.37 -41.69 -16.10
N ALA A 44 13.48 -42.36 -16.38
CA ALA A 44 14.79 -41.71 -16.36
C ALA A 44 14.83 -40.50 -17.33
N GLN A 45 14.06 -40.56 -18.42
CA GLN A 45 13.89 -39.46 -19.37
C GLN A 45 13.12 -38.28 -18.76
N GLU A 46 11.96 -38.51 -18.11
CA GLU A 46 11.18 -37.46 -17.42
C GLU A 46 12.03 -36.73 -16.38
N PHE A 47 12.86 -37.46 -15.64
CA PHE A 47 13.79 -36.87 -14.68
C PHE A 47 14.92 -36.06 -15.34
N LEU A 48 15.51 -36.54 -16.45
CA LEU A 48 16.55 -35.80 -17.17
C LEU A 48 16.01 -34.52 -17.84
N GLU A 49 14.80 -34.57 -18.40
CA GLU A 49 14.12 -33.40 -18.95
C GLU A 49 13.78 -32.38 -17.84
N TYR A 50 13.34 -32.84 -16.67
CA TYR A 50 13.19 -32.02 -15.46
C TYR A 50 14.50 -31.37 -15.01
N GLN A 51 15.60 -32.12 -14.91
CA GLN A 51 16.89 -31.56 -14.50
C GLN A 51 17.41 -30.50 -15.49
N ARG A 52 17.21 -30.69 -16.80
CA ARG A 52 17.55 -29.68 -17.81
C ARG A 52 16.73 -28.41 -17.63
N ASP A 53 15.40 -28.51 -17.59
CA ASP A 53 14.54 -27.33 -17.43
C ASP A 53 14.78 -26.61 -16.10
N PHE A 54 14.97 -27.34 -15.00
CA PHE A 54 15.32 -26.76 -13.70
C PHE A 54 16.65 -26.01 -13.76
N PHE A 55 17.66 -26.54 -14.45
CA PHE A 55 18.94 -25.86 -14.67
C PHE A 55 18.79 -24.60 -15.53
N GLU A 56 18.07 -24.69 -16.67
CA GLU A 56 17.77 -23.54 -17.53
C GLU A 56 17.05 -22.44 -16.76
N ARG A 57 15.97 -22.78 -16.02
CA ARG A 57 15.24 -21.84 -15.17
C ARG A 57 16.10 -21.25 -14.06
N SER A 58 17.00 -22.03 -13.47
CA SER A 58 17.94 -21.54 -12.45
C SER A 58 18.87 -20.47 -12.99
N ILE A 59 19.47 -20.68 -14.17
CA ILE A 59 20.36 -19.69 -14.78
C ILE A 59 19.59 -18.40 -15.11
N LEU A 60 18.41 -18.50 -15.72
CA LEU A 60 17.59 -17.32 -16.05
C LEU A 60 17.09 -16.57 -14.81
N PHE A 61 16.72 -17.30 -13.75
CA PHE A 61 16.34 -16.70 -12.47
C PHE A 61 17.50 -15.91 -11.85
N TRP A 62 18.70 -16.50 -11.77
CA TRP A 62 19.88 -15.81 -11.25
C TRP A 62 20.29 -14.62 -12.12
N ASP A 63 20.17 -14.75 -13.45
CA ASP A 63 20.42 -13.63 -14.36
C ASP A 63 19.43 -12.48 -14.15
N THR A 64 18.15 -12.78 -13.91
CA THR A 64 17.14 -11.77 -13.57
C THR A 64 17.50 -11.05 -12.27
N LEU A 65 17.98 -11.76 -11.25
CA LEU A 65 18.39 -11.14 -9.99
C LEU A 65 19.67 -10.29 -10.12
N ARG A 66 20.58 -10.67 -11.03
CA ARG A 66 21.75 -9.88 -11.45
C ARG A 66 21.33 -8.62 -12.20
N GLN A 67 20.45 -8.73 -13.18
CA GLN A 67 19.87 -7.59 -13.90
C GLN A 67 19.19 -6.62 -12.93
N ARG A 68 18.42 -7.12 -11.94
CA ARG A 68 17.84 -6.31 -10.86
C ARG A 68 18.91 -5.55 -10.08
N ALA A 69 20.01 -6.19 -9.71
CA ALA A 69 21.10 -5.56 -8.99
C ALA A 69 21.81 -4.47 -9.81
N ASN A 70 22.01 -4.69 -11.11
CA ASN A 70 22.59 -3.71 -12.02
C ASN A 70 21.65 -2.52 -12.26
N ASN A 71 20.36 -2.77 -12.53
CA ASN A 71 19.34 -1.74 -12.65
C ASN A 71 19.34 -0.81 -11.42
N MET A 72 19.44 -1.38 -10.21
CA MET A 72 19.53 -0.61 -8.96
C MET A 72 20.79 0.27 -8.89
N LEU A 73 21.97 -0.29 -9.22
CA LEU A 73 23.24 0.45 -9.22
C LEU A 73 23.27 1.54 -10.30
N GLU A 74 22.72 1.29 -11.48
CA GLU A 74 22.60 2.27 -12.56
C GLU A 74 21.64 3.41 -12.19
N HIS A 75 20.50 3.08 -11.59
CA HIS A 75 19.54 4.06 -11.08
C HIS A 75 20.17 4.96 -10.01
N GLU A 76 20.94 4.40 -9.07
CA GLU A 76 21.68 5.18 -8.07
C GLU A 76 22.78 6.06 -8.68
N ARG A 77 23.54 5.55 -9.67
CA ARG A 77 24.54 6.34 -10.42
C ARG A 77 23.92 7.49 -11.21
N ALA A 78 22.70 7.31 -11.72
CA ALA A 78 21.92 8.35 -12.38
C ALA A 78 21.33 9.39 -11.39
N GLY A 79 21.58 9.24 -10.08
CA GLY A 79 21.07 10.14 -9.04
C GLY A 79 19.63 9.83 -8.60
N MET A 80 19.13 8.63 -8.89
CA MET A 80 17.76 8.16 -8.64
C MET A 80 16.69 9.14 -9.17
N PRO A 81 16.55 9.29 -10.50
CA PRO A 81 15.46 10.07 -11.08
C PRO A 81 14.09 9.45 -10.76
N PRO A 82 12.99 10.23 -10.76
CA PRO A 82 11.63 9.68 -10.59
C PRO A 82 11.30 8.61 -11.64
N LEU A 83 10.67 7.51 -11.22
CA LEU A 83 10.26 6.42 -12.11
C LEU A 83 8.81 6.62 -12.56
N LEU A 84 8.62 7.61 -13.43
CA LEU A 84 7.32 7.92 -14.04
C LEU A 84 7.31 7.44 -15.49
N ASP A 85 6.25 6.75 -15.90
CA ASP A 85 6.05 6.23 -17.27
C ASP A 85 5.45 7.28 -18.22
N PHE A 86 5.61 8.56 -17.90
CA PHE A 86 4.92 9.69 -18.53
C PHE A 86 5.89 10.79 -18.93
N LYS A 87 5.51 11.60 -19.92
CA LYS A 87 6.19 12.88 -20.14
C LYS A 87 5.62 13.91 -19.16
N TYR A 88 6.51 14.75 -18.65
CA TYR A 88 6.16 15.80 -17.71
C TYR A 88 7.11 17.00 -17.85
N GLU A 89 6.68 18.12 -17.30
CA GLU A 89 7.53 19.29 -17.03
C GLU A 89 7.54 19.60 -15.53
N THR A 90 8.67 20.11 -15.02
CA THR A 90 8.77 20.57 -13.64
C THR A 90 8.31 22.02 -13.55
N LEU A 91 7.23 22.27 -12.80
CA LEU A 91 6.68 23.61 -12.59
C LEU A 91 7.34 24.33 -11.42
N LEU A 92 7.51 23.64 -10.29
CA LEU A 92 8.12 24.19 -9.08
C LEU A 92 9.09 23.17 -8.47
N ASP A 93 10.30 23.62 -8.14
CA ASP A 93 11.28 22.86 -7.35
C ASP A 93 11.38 23.50 -5.96
N ALA A 94 10.86 22.82 -4.94
CA ALA A 94 10.75 23.38 -3.60
C ALA A 94 12.10 23.59 -2.92
N ARG A 95 13.19 22.96 -3.41
CA ARG A 95 14.55 23.21 -2.91
C ARG A 95 15.03 24.64 -3.18
N ARG A 96 14.31 25.37 -4.04
CA ARG A 96 14.60 26.75 -4.47
C ARG A 96 13.63 27.77 -3.85
N LEU A 97 12.72 27.32 -2.97
CA LEU A 97 11.81 28.19 -2.22
C LEU A 97 12.48 28.71 -0.94
N GLU A 98 11.90 29.77 -0.38
CA GLU A 98 12.38 30.45 0.84
C GLU A 98 12.35 29.53 2.08
N ARG A 99 11.41 28.58 2.13
CA ARG A 99 11.43 27.42 3.03
C ARG A 99 11.67 26.16 2.18
N PRO A 100 12.92 25.69 2.06
CA PRO A 100 13.25 24.66 1.10
C PRO A 100 12.86 23.26 1.59
N ALA A 101 12.18 22.50 0.74
CA ALA A 101 11.93 21.07 0.94
C ALA A 101 12.34 20.29 -0.31
N ASN A 102 12.65 19.00 -0.17
CA ASN A 102 13.07 18.14 -1.27
C ASN A 102 11.92 17.69 -2.20
N TYR A 103 10.90 18.51 -2.42
CA TYR A 103 9.73 18.19 -3.24
C TYR A 103 9.73 18.98 -4.54
N ALA A 104 9.00 18.49 -5.56
CA ALA A 104 8.73 19.25 -6.77
C ALA A 104 7.32 18.96 -7.33
N LEU A 105 6.71 19.97 -7.93
CA LEU A 105 5.45 19.88 -8.65
C LEU A 105 5.71 19.68 -10.13
N LEU A 106 5.11 18.64 -10.70
CA LEU A 106 5.13 18.33 -12.12
C LEU A 106 3.75 18.59 -12.74
N ARG A 107 3.73 19.04 -13.99
CA ARG A 107 2.57 18.90 -14.88
C ARG A 107 2.83 17.70 -15.80
N ILE A 108 1.90 16.77 -15.85
CA ILE A 108 1.96 15.64 -16.79
C ILE A 108 1.55 16.17 -18.17
N THR A 109 2.34 15.87 -19.20
CA THR A 109 2.12 16.40 -20.56
C THR A 109 1.69 15.34 -21.56
N GLN A 110 2.04 14.07 -21.31
CA GLN A 110 1.60 12.93 -22.13
C GLN A 110 1.62 11.61 -21.33
N VAL A 111 0.56 10.81 -21.47
CA VAL A 111 0.45 9.43 -20.97
C VAL A 111 0.09 8.53 -22.15
N GLY A 112 1.02 7.66 -22.58
CA GLY A 112 0.78 6.83 -23.78
C GLY A 112 0.47 7.68 -25.02
N GLU A 113 -0.73 7.53 -25.59
CA GLU A 113 -1.21 8.35 -26.71
C GLU A 113 -1.92 9.64 -26.25
N ASP A 114 -2.38 9.71 -24.99
CA ASP A 114 -3.10 10.87 -24.45
C ASP A 114 -2.15 12.06 -24.23
N CYS A 115 -2.41 13.18 -24.90
CA CYS A 115 -1.59 14.39 -24.87
C CYS A 115 -2.35 15.57 -24.24
N TRP A 116 -1.65 16.40 -23.45
CA TRP A 116 -2.30 17.48 -22.69
C TRP A 116 -3.12 18.42 -23.57
N ASP A 117 -2.58 18.82 -24.72
CA ASP A 117 -3.20 19.82 -25.59
C ASP A 117 -4.46 19.30 -26.32
N ASP A 118 -4.64 17.98 -26.43
CA ASP A 118 -5.76 17.34 -27.14
C ASP A 118 -6.79 16.67 -26.21
N CYS A 119 -6.34 16.16 -25.05
CA CYS A 119 -7.16 15.32 -24.17
C CYS A 119 -7.72 16.05 -22.92
N VAL A 120 -7.13 17.17 -22.52
CA VAL A 120 -7.50 17.85 -21.26
C VAL A 120 -8.62 18.87 -21.47
N ASP A 121 -9.70 18.70 -20.71
CA ASP A 121 -10.78 19.67 -20.57
C ASP A 121 -10.47 20.63 -19.42
N LEU A 122 -10.16 21.89 -19.75
CA LEU A 122 -9.89 22.95 -18.76
C LEU A 122 -11.13 23.36 -17.95
N ASP A 123 -12.34 22.93 -18.35
CA ASP A 123 -13.53 23.08 -17.54
C ASP A 123 -13.68 22.01 -16.43
N LYS A 124 -12.83 20.96 -16.43
CA LYS A 124 -12.76 19.97 -15.33
C LYS A 124 -11.81 20.41 -14.21
N PRO A 125 -12.06 20.00 -12.95
CA PRO A 125 -11.15 20.30 -11.86
C PRO A 125 -9.80 19.60 -12.05
N PRO A 126 -8.66 20.29 -11.82
CA PRO A 126 -7.35 19.67 -11.94
C PRO A 126 -7.13 18.63 -10.85
N VAL A 127 -6.47 17.53 -11.19
CA VAL A 127 -6.14 16.44 -10.25
C VAL A 127 -4.67 16.55 -9.86
N ILE A 128 -4.37 16.55 -8.56
CA ILE A 128 -3.01 16.53 -8.03
C ILE A 128 -2.79 15.20 -7.31
N VAL A 129 -1.98 14.32 -7.90
CA VAL A 129 -1.59 13.04 -7.29
C VAL A 129 -0.32 13.22 -6.45
N VAL A 130 -0.34 12.71 -5.21
CA VAL A 130 0.77 12.80 -4.27
C VAL A 130 1.11 11.40 -3.75
N ASP A 131 2.36 11.00 -3.97
CA ASP A 131 2.86 9.67 -3.63
C ASP A 131 3.37 9.55 -2.18
N PRO A 132 3.33 8.35 -1.59
CA PRO A 132 3.79 8.12 -0.22
C PRO A 132 5.31 8.19 -0.13
N ARG A 133 5.84 8.92 0.84
CA ARG A 133 7.27 8.89 1.21
C ARG A 133 7.62 7.69 2.11
N ALA A 134 7.04 6.52 1.81
CA ALA A 134 7.12 5.31 2.62
C ALA A 134 8.45 4.54 2.45
N GLY A 135 9.56 5.28 2.38
CA GLY A 135 10.94 4.78 2.21
C GLY A 135 11.36 4.48 0.77
N HIS A 136 10.41 4.35 -0.15
CA HIS A 136 10.66 4.25 -1.60
C HIS A 136 10.63 5.64 -2.27
N GLY A 137 11.14 5.71 -3.49
CA GLY A 137 11.02 6.90 -4.35
C GLY A 137 9.60 7.13 -4.89
N PRO A 138 9.34 8.33 -5.45
CA PRO A 138 8.09 8.64 -6.11
C PRO A 138 7.99 7.92 -7.45
N GLY A 139 6.75 7.71 -7.89
CA GLY A 139 6.40 7.09 -9.15
C GLY A 139 5.35 5.99 -9.02
N ILE A 140 4.94 5.58 -7.81
CA ILE A 140 4.05 4.42 -7.64
C ILE A 140 2.62 4.67 -8.12
N GLY A 141 2.07 5.87 -7.89
CA GLY A 141 0.81 6.33 -8.50
C GLY A 141 0.93 6.68 -10.00
N GLY A 142 2.12 6.52 -10.60
CA GLY A 142 2.41 6.87 -11.98
C GLY A 142 3.34 5.89 -12.71
N PHE A 143 3.40 4.65 -12.24
CA PHE A 143 4.37 3.66 -12.72
C PHE A 143 3.93 2.95 -14.01
N LYS A 144 2.66 3.13 -14.40
CA LYS A 144 2.00 2.48 -15.55
C LYS A 144 0.99 3.42 -16.18
N HIS A 145 0.73 3.25 -17.48
CA HIS A 145 -0.39 3.92 -18.17
C HIS A 145 -1.75 3.71 -17.47
N ASP A 146 -2.05 2.49 -17.00
CA ASP A 146 -3.22 2.19 -16.16
C ASP A 146 -2.94 2.48 -14.68
N SER A 147 -2.94 3.76 -14.33
CA SER A 147 -2.74 4.30 -12.98
C SER A 147 -3.66 5.50 -12.73
N GLU A 148 -3.70 6.01 -11.50
CA GLU A 148 -4.49 7.19 -11.13
C GLU A 148 -4.21 8.40 -12.04
N VAL A 149 -2.94 8.63 -12.39
CA VAL A 149 -2.52 9.69 -13.32
C VAL A 149 -3.09 9.48 -14.73
N GLY A 150 -2.91 8.27 -15.29
CA GLY A 150 -3.38 7.96 -16.63
C GLY A 150 -4.90 7.86 -16.74
N MET A 151 -5.58 7.52 -15.65
CA MET A 151 -7.04 7.55 -15.57
C MET A 151 -7.56 8.99 -15.47
N ALA A 152 -6.98 9.83 -14.62
CA ALA A 152 -7.35 11.25 -14.53
C ALA A 152 -7.19 11.96 -15.89
N MET A 153 -6.12 11.66 -16.63
CA MET A 153 -5.88 12.24 -17.95
C MET A 153 -6.85 11.71 -19.03
N ARG A 154 -7.16 10.41 -19.03
CA ARG A 154 -8.18 9.81 -19.92
C ARG A 154 -9.59 10.32 -19.66
N GLU A 155 -9.93 10.55 -18.39
CA GLU A 155 -11.17 11.23 -18.02
C GLU A 155 -11.09 12.76 -18.25
N GLY A 156 -10.05 13.26 -18.91
CA GLY A 156 -9.91 14.63 -19.39
C GLY A 156 -9.58 15.68 -18.32
N HIS A 157 -9.11 15.28 -17.13
CA HIS A 157 -8.71 16.23 -16.10
C HIS A 157 -7.29 16.78 -16.36
N PRO A 158 -7.03 18.06 -16.04
CA PRO A 158 -5.65 18.57 -15.99
C PRO A 158 -4.86 17.88 -14.87
N VAL A 159 -3.84 17.07 -15.20
CA VAL A 159 -3.13 16.24 -14.21
C VAL A 159 -1.77 16.82 -13.78
N TYR A 160 -1.58 16.84 -12.46
CA TYR A 160 -0.36 17.25 -11.77
C TYR A 160 0.13 16.13 -10.86
N PHE A 161 1.45 16.05 -10.68
CA PHE A 161 2.08 15.03 -9.85
C PHE A 161 3.11 15.64 -8.92
N VAL A 162 3.10 15.23 -7.65
CA VAL A 162 4.09 15.69 -6.66
C VAL A 162 5.15 14.62 -6.45
N ILE A 163 6.39 14.94 -6.82
CA ILE A 163 7.57 14.11 -6.55
C ILE A 163 8.35 14.63 -5.35
N PHE A 164 9.24 13.79 -4.84
CA PHE A 164 10.29 14.17 -3.89
C PHE A 164 11.64 13.59 -4.34
N PHE A 165 12.74 14.25 -3.99
CA PHE A 165 14.11 13.88 -4.36
C PHE A 165 14.73 12.92 -3.32
N PRO A 166 15.78 12.15 -3.67
CA PRO A 166 16.31 11.08 -2.80
C PRO A 166 16.89 11.51 -1.46
N GLN A 167 17.35 12.77 -1.36
CA GLN A 167 17.87 13.34 -0.12
C GLN A 167 16.93 14.46 0.36
N PRO A 168 16.61 14.54 1.67
CA PRO A 168 15.97 15.71 2.26
C PRO A 168 16.89 16.93 2.15
N VAL A 169 16.31 18.13 2.22
CA VAL A 169 17.11 19.34 2.46
C VAL A 169 17.60 19.31 3.92
N PRO A 170 18.84 19.73 4.24
CA PRO A 170 19.34 19.73 5.62
C PRO A 170 18.43 20.54 6.56
N GLY A 171 17.99 19.91 7.66
CA GLY A 171 17.09 20.53 8.63
C GLY A 171 15.62 20.64 8.19
N GLN A 172 15.25 20.09 7.04
CA GLN A 172 13.86 20.01 6.57
C GLN A 172 12.97 19.33 7.60
N THR A 173 11.86 19.98 7.96
CA THR A 173 10.84 19.42 8.86
C THR A 173 9.60 18.96 8.10
N LEU A 174 8.73 18.19 8.78
CA LEU A 174 7.41 17.86 8.25
C LEU A 174 6.54 19.12 8.00
N LEU A 175 6.77 20.20 8.73
CA LEU A 175 6.07 21.48 8.54
C LEU A 175 6.48 22.15 7.21
N ASP A 176 7.76 22.06 6.82
CA ASP A 176 8.26 22.59 5.55
C ASP A 176 7.68 21.81 4.36
N VAL A 177 7.48 20.50 4.52
CA VAL A 177 6.75 19.66 3.55
C VAL A 177 5.29 20.10 3.43
N LEU A 178 4.56 20.27 4.54
CA LEU A 178 3.16 20.71 4.50
C LEU A 178 3.01 22.11 3.88
N HIS A 179 3.90 23.05 4.21
CA HIS A 179 3.95 24.38 3.57
C HIS A 179 4.26 24.29 2.07
N THR A 180 5.14 23.37 1.66
CA THR A 180 5.44 23.12 0.24
C THR A 180 4.23 22.56 -0.49
N LEU A 181 3.53 21.58 0.08
CA LEU A 181 2.31 21.02 -0.48
C LEU A 181 1.22 22.10 -0.61
N ARG A 182 1.02 22.99 0.39
CA ARG A 182 0.15 24.18 0.24
C ARG A 182 0.53 24.98 -0.99
N ARG A 183 1.82 25.32 -1.14
CA ARG A 183 2.28 26.16 -2.24
C ARG A 183 2.02 25.52 -3.60
N PHE A 184 2.15 24.20 -3.71
CA PHE A 184 1.83 23.47 -4.93
C PHE A 184 0.34 23.48 -5.25
N VAL A 185 -0.53 23.24 -4.26
CA VAL A 185 -2.00 23.32 -4.47
C VAL A 185 -2.42 24.75 -4.86
N GLN A 186 -1.81 25.78 -4.26
CA GLN A 186 -2.05 27.18 -4.62
C GLN A 186 -1.59 27.52 -6.05
N ASP A 187 -0.44 27.02 -6.51
CA ASP A 187 0.06 27.24 -7.87
C ASP A 187 -0.85 26.57 -8.92
N VAL A 188 -1.34 25.36 -8.64
CA VAL A 188 -2.33 24.68 -9.50
C VAL A 188 -3.67 25.41 -9.49
N ALA A 189 -4.19 25.81 -8.33
CA ALA A 189 -5.44 26.56 -8.25
C ALA A 189 -5.37 27.93 -8.97
N GLN A 190 -4.21 28.58 -8.97
CA GLN A 190 -4.01 29.82 -9.73
C GLN A 190 -4.03 29.60 -11.25
N ARG A 191 -3.60 28.42 -11.73
CA ARG A 191 -3.64 28.04 -13.15
C ARG A 191 -5.03 27.63 -13.64
N HIS A 192 -5.94 27.25 -12.71
CA HIS A 192 -7.30 26.80 -13.01
C HIS A 192 -8.36 27.61 -12.24
N PRO A 193 -8.57 28.90 -12.57
CA PRO A 193 -9.48 29.77 -11.82
C PRO A 193 -10.92 29.23 -11.76
N GLY A 194 -11.47 29.13 -10.54
CA GLY A 194 -12.82 28.62 -10.31
C GLY A 194 -12.97 27.09 -10.36
N LYS A 195 -11.88 26.35 -10.57
CA LYS A 195 -11.85 24.88 -10.60
C LYS A 195 -10.97 24.37 -9.44
N PRO A 196 -11.55 24.10 -8.25
CA PRO A 196 -10.75 23.74 -7.09
C PRO A 196 -10.02 22.39 -7.31
N PRO A 197 -8.72 22.26 -6.99
CA PRO A 197 -7.99 21.03 -7.27
C PRO A 197 -8.48 19.83 -6.44
N VAL A 198 -8.67 18.69 -7.09
CA VAL A 198 -8.93 17.40 -6.46
C VAL A 198 -7.58 16.81 -6.03
N LEU A 199 -7.46 16.43 -4.77
CA LEU A 199 -6.19 15.98 -4.20
C LEU A 199 -6.22 14.47 -3.95
N TYR A 200 -5.38 13.73 -4.67
CA TYR A 200 -5.21 12.28 -4.53
C TYR A 200 -4.01 11.97 -3.64
N GLY A 201 -4.27 11.35 -2.49
CA GLY A 201 -3.26 10.98 -1.50
C GLY A 201 -3.12 9.49 -1.33
N ASN A 202 -1.96 8.96 -1.70
CA ASN A 202 -1.65 7.55 -1.59
C ASN A 202 -0.93 7.24 -0.27
N CYS A 203 -1.48 6.31 0.51
CA CYS A 203 -0.95 5.83 1.80
C CYS A 203 -0.52 6.97 2.74
N GLN A 204 0.79 7.23 2.87
CA GLN A 204 1.33 8.31 3.69
C GLN A 204 0.87 9.70 3.22
N ALA A 205 0.78 9.91 1.90
CA ALA A 205 0.41 11.21 1.37
C ALA A 205 -1.03 11.59 1.72
N GLY A 206 -1.93 10.61 1.89
CA GLY A 206 -3.30 10.88 2.31
C GLY A 206 -3.39 11.60 3.64
N TRP A 207 -2.66 11.18 4.69
CA TRP A 207 -2.68 11.92 5.95
C TRP A 207 -2.04 13.31 5.84
N ALA A 208 -1.06 13.50 4.96
CA ALA A 208 -0.46 14.82 4.72
C ALA A 208 -1.45 15.77 4.03
N LEU A 209 -2.27 15.27 3.10
CA LEU A 209 -3.35 16.02 2.46
C LEU A 209 -4.53 16.26 3.40
N THR A 210 -4.85 15.31 4.31
CA THR A 210 -5.82 15.53 5.38
C THR A 210 -5.36 16.62 6.34
N LEU A 211 -4.09 16.64 6.75
CA LEU A 211 -3.51 17.74 7.54
C LEU A 211 -3.61 19.08 6.77
N LEU A 212 -3.28 19.08 5.48
CA LEU A 212 -3.35 20.28 4.65
C LEU A 212 -4.79 20.83 4.52
N ALA A 213 -5.79 19.96 4.43
CA ALA A 213 -7.21 20.32 4.38
C ALA A 213 -7.76 20.77 5.75
N ALA A 214 -7.19 20.27 6.85
CA ALA A 214 -7.56 20.60 8.23
C ALA A 214 -6.89 21.88 8.77
N ASP A 215 -5.99 22.49 8.01
CA ASP A 215 -5.23 23.68 8.42
C ASP A 215 -6.10 24.94 8.43
N CYS A 216 -5.65 25.97 9.15
CA CYS A 216 -6.38 27.21 9.40
C CYS A 216 -6.69 28.05 8.14
N GLU A 217 -5.99 27.82 7.01
CA GLU A 217 -6.31 28.43 5.71
C GLU A 217 -7.30 27.60 4.87
N GLY A 218 -7.48 26.31 5.20
CA GLY A 218 -8.33 25.36 4.48
C GLY A 218 -7.83 25.00 3.07
N LEU A 219 -8.61 24.13 2.41
CA LEU A 219 -8.51 23.81 0.98
C LEU A 219 -9.93 23.74 0.38
N SER A 220 -10.05 23.99 -0.92
CA SER A 220 -11.35 24.17 -1.57
C SER A 220 -11.90 22.95 -2.31
N GLY A 221 -11.06 21.97 -2.68
CA GLY A 221 -11.46 20.84 -3.53
C GLY A 221 -11.52 19.49 -2.81
N PRO A 222 -12.16 18.47 -3.40
CA PRO A 222 -12.26 17.13 -2.79
C PRO A 222 -10.89 16.49 -2.50
N VAL A 223 -10.81 15.73 -1.40
CA VAL A 223 -9.62 14.96 -1.03
C VAL A 223 -9.93 13.46 -1.10
N VAL A 224 -9.16 12.73 -1.90
CA VAL A 224 -9.26 11.28 -2.09
C VAL A 224 -8.10 10.61 -1.35
N LEU A 225 -8.43 9.68 -0.46
CA LEU A 225 -7.54 9.03 0.50
C LEU A 225 -7.45 7.54 0.18
N ASN A 226 -6.39 7.14 -0.53
CA ASN A 226 -6.21 5.78 -1.03
C ASN A 226 -5.31 4.98 -0.08
N GLY A 227 -5.85 3.94 0.57
CA GLY A 227 -5.12 3.11 1.54
C GLY A 227 -4.45 3.92 2.65
N SER A 228 -5.05 5.04 3.06
CA SER A 228 -4.38 6.07 3.88
C SER A 228 -4.77 5.98 5.36
N PRO A 229 -3.84 5.70 6.28
CA PRO A 229 -4.16 5.54 7.69
C PRO A 229 -4.37 6.88 8.37
N LEU A 230 -5.49 7.03 9.08
CA LEU A 230 -5.79 8.19 9.92
C LEU A 230 -6.03 7.81 11.39
N SER A 231 -6.43 6.56 11.66
CA SER A 231 -6.45 5.98 13.01
C SER A 231 -5.33 4.98 13.21
N TYR A 232 -4.23 5.43 13.78
CA TYR A 232 -3.01 4.62 13.90
C TYR A 232 -3.12 3.51 14.96
N TRP A 233 -3.98 3.69 15.97
CA TRP A 233 -4.23 2.70 17.03
C TRP A 233 -5.35 1.70 16.71
N ALA A 234 -6.23 2.03 15.75
CA ALA A 234 -7.36 1.19 15.36
C ALA A 234 -6.91 -0.12 14.71
N GLY A 235 -7.81 -1.09 14.68
CA GLY A 235 -7.61 -2.40 14.04
C GLY A 235 -7.82 -3.58 14.97
N GLU A 236 -7.99 -4.75 14.35
CA GLU A 236 -8.26 -6.02 15.03
C GLU A 236 -6.97 -6.81 15.28
N SER A 237 -7.00 -7.70 16.28
CA SER A 237 -5.87 -8.57 16.61
C SER A 237 -5.52 -9.46 15.42
N GLY A 238 -4.27 -9.44 14.98
CA GLY A 238 -3.78 -10.22 13.83
C GLY A 238 -4.06 -9.60 12.45
N ALA A 239 -4.81 -8.50 12.35
CA ALA A 239 -5.04 -7.82 11.08
C ALA A 239 -3.89 -6.87 10.70
N ASN A 240 -3.42 -6.04 11.66
CA ASN A 240 -2.28 -5.14 11.47
C ASN A 240 -1.29 -5.25 12.66
N PRO A 241 -0.19 -6.02 12.51
CA PRO A 241 0.82 -6.16 13.56
C PRO A 241 1.72 -4.91 13.73
N MET A 242 1.81 -3.99 12.75
CA MET A 242 2.68 -2.82 12.88
C MET A 242 2.27 -1.89 14.03
N ARG A 243 0.96 -1.78 14.30
CA ARG A 243 0.44 -0.93 15.38
C ARG A 243 1.03 -1.31 16.75
N VAL A 244 1.24 -2.61 16.99
CA VAL A 244 1.81 -3.11 18.25
C VAL A 244 3.34 -3.12 18.21
N SER A 245 3.95 -3.30 17.03
CA SER A 245 5.41 -3.28 16.86
C SER A 245 6.06 -1.99 17.40
N GLY A 246 5.45 -0.81 17.17
CA GLY A 246 5.97 0.45 17.73
C GLY A 246 6.07 0.45 19.26
N GLY A 247 5.09 -0.16 19.95
CA GLY A 247 5.11 -0.31 21.41
C GLY A 247 6.03 -1.43 21.91
N LEU A 248 6.20 -2.51 21.14
CA LEU A 248 7.13 -3.59 21.48
C LEU A 248 8.60 -3.17 21.30
N LEU A 249 8.87 -2.25 20.38
CA LEU A 249 10.21 -1.68 20.13
C LEU A 249 10.54 -0.48 21.05
N GLY A 250 9.63 -0.10 21.95
CA GLY A 250 9.85 0.97 22.93
C GLY A 250 9.65 2.39 22.39
N GLY A 251 9.01 2.55 21.23
CA GLY A 251 8.61 3.86 20.69
C GLY A 251 9.60 4.51 19.73
N ALA A 252 9.61 5.85 19.71
CA ALA A 252 10.29 6.66 18.69
C ALA A 252 11.84 6.63 18.75
N TRP A 253 12.44 6.29 19.88
CA TRP A 253 13.88 6.39 20.12
C TRP A 253 14.75 5.62 19.09
N LEU A 254 14.26 4.50 18.54
CA LEU A 254 14.98 3.76 17.49
C LEU A 254 15.02 4.52 16.16
N ALA A 255 13.96 5.28 15.83
CA ALA A 255 13.98 6.15 14.65
C ALA A 255 14.99 7.29 14.85
N HIS A 256 15.07 7.84 16.07
CA HIS A 256 16.08 8.83 16.45
C HIS A 256 17.50 8.27 16.29
N LEU A 257 17.79 7.12 16.92
CA LEU A 257 19.09 6.45 16.84
C LEU A 257 19.50 6.14 15.39
N THR A 258 18.57 5.63 14.58
CA THR A 258 18.84 5.32 13.18
C THR A 258 19.15 6.58 12.37
N ALA A 259 18.44 7.69 12.63
CA ALA A 259 18.70 8.96 11.97
C ALA A 259 20.01 9.64 12.44
N ASP A 260 20.37 9.50 13.71
CA ASP A 260 21.65 9.98 14.25
C ASP A 260 22.84 9.22 13.64
N LEU A 261 22.77 7.88 13.59
CA LEU A 261 23.75 7.04 12.91
C LEU A 261 23.86 7.36 11.42
N GLY A 262 22.74 7.73 10.78
CA GLY A 262 22.68 8.23 9.40
C GLY A 262 23.14 9.68 9.19
N ASN A 263 23.71 10.32 10.23
CA ASN A 263 24.17 11.70 10.26
C ASN A 263 23.05 12.71 9.92
N GLY A 264 21.94 12.62 10.66
CA GLY A 264 20.74 13.46 10.50
C GLY A 264 19.77 12.98 9.41
N ARG A 265 19.99 11.80 8.84
CA ARG A 265 19.17 11.22 7.76
C ARG A 265 18.67 9.84 8.16
N PHE A 266 17.38 9.60 8.00
CA PHE A 266 16.78 8.29 8.16
C PHE A 266 16.68 7.57 6.82
N ASP A 267 17.22 6.35 6.74
CA ASP A 267 17.25 5.55 5.52
C ASP A 267 15.91 4.83 5.28
N GLY A 268 15.23 5.17 4.18
CA GLY A 268 13.95 4.56 3.80
C GLY A 268 14.01 3.04 3.58
N ALA A 269 15.20 2.47 3.39
CA ALA A 269 15.39 1.02 3.29
C ALA A 269 14.90 0.27 4.55
N TRP A 270 14.89 0.90 5.73
CA TRP A 270 14.29 0.32 6.94
C TRP A 270 12.76 0.22 6.86
N LEU A 271 12.09 1.19 6.23
CA LEU A 271 10.64 1.13 6.01
C LEU A 271 10.29 0.06 4.97
N ALA A 272 11.05 0.01 3.87
CA ALA A 272 10.92 -1.05 2.86
C ALA A 272 11.11 -2.45 3.46
N GLN A 273 12.08 -2.63 4.35
CA GLN A 273 12.30 -3.89 5.07
C GLN A 273 11.12 -4.24 5.99
N ASN A 274 10.49 -3.26 6.65
CA ASN A 274 9.28 -3.50 7.43
C ASN A 274 8.12 -3.99 6.55
N PHE A 275 7.95 -3.46 5.33
CA PHE A 275 6.97 -3.97 4.38
C PHE A 275 7.25 -5.41 3.94
N GLU A 276 8.51 -5.78 3.65
CA GLU A 276 8.86 -7.18 3.34
C GLU A 276 8.60 -8.13 4.52
N ASN A 277 8.88 -7.68 5.74
CA ASN A 277 8.67 -8.45 6.97
C ASN A 277 7.19 -8.63 7.37
N LEU A 278 6.26 -7.86 6.79
CA LEU A 278 4.84 -8.00 7.11
C LEU A 278 4.23 -9.27 6.55
N LYS A 279 4.51 -9.58 5.28
CA LYS A 279 4.09 -10.81 4.60
C LYS A 279 5.31 -11.45 3.91
N PRO A 280 6.27 -12.02 4.67
CA PRO A 280 7.48 -12.62 4.09
C PRO A 280 7.14 -13.76 3.13
N GLU A 281 6.05 -14.50 3.38
CA GLU A 281 5.51 -15.51 2.48
C GLU A 281 5.21 -14.92 1.09
N LYS A 282 4.77 -13.66 1.00
CA LYS A 282 4.47 -13.00 -0.28
C LYS A 282 5.66 -12.24 -0.85
N ALA A 283 6.25 -11.36 -0.04
CA ALA A 283 7.26 -10.40 -0.46
C ALA A 283 8.66 -11.03 -0.67
N ILE A 284 8.98 -12.09 0.06
CA ILE A 284 10.31 -12.74 0.07
C ILE A 284 10.25 -14.14 -0.55
N TRP A 285 9.14 -14.88 -0.42
CA TRP A 285 9.01 -16.22 -0.99
C TRP A 285 8.21 -16.26 -2.31
N GLU A 286 6.89 -16.06 -2.29
CA GLU A 286 6.02 -16.19 -3.49
C GLU A 286 6.54 -15.35 -4.66
N LYS A 287 7.00 -14.11 -4.43
CA LYS A 287 7.55 -13.23 -5.48
C LYS A 287 8.68 -13.92 -6.27
N TYR A 288 9.62 -14.56 -5.58
CA TYR A 288 10.77 -15.21 -6.20
C TYR A 288 10.44 -16.62 -6.70
N ALA A 289 9.58 -17.36 -5.98
CA ALA A 289 9.06 -18.65 -6.43
C ALA A 289 8.26 -18.51 -7.75
N ASN A 290 7.45 -17.45 -7.88
CA ASN A 290 6.71 -17.14 -9.10
C ASN A 290 7.66 -16.79 -10.26
N LEU A 291 8.69 -15.99 -10.02
CA LEU A 291 9.74 -15.71 -11.01
C LEU A 291 10.45 -17.00 -11.46
N PHE A 292 10.78 -17.90 -10.53
CA PHE A 292 11.43 -19.17 -10.86
C PHE A 292 10.50 -20.12 -11.65
N SER A 293 9.24 -20.27 -11.25
CA SER A 293 8.28 -21.16 -11.92
C SER A 293 7.76 -20.62 -13.26
N ASN A 294 7.82 -19.31 -13.51
CA ASN A 294 7.32 -18.65 -14.71
C ASN A 294 8.37 -17.77 -15.39
N VAL A 295 9.65 -18.17 -15.32
CA VAL A 295 10.80 -17.35 -15.78
C VAL A 295 10.72 -16.94 -17.25
N ASP A 296 10.01 -17.70 -18.09
CA ASP A 296 9.85 -17.39 -19.51
C ASP A 296 8.89 -16.22 -19.80
N SER A 297 8.14 -15.74 -18.79
CA SER A 297 7.17 -14.64 -18.94
C SER A 297 7.17 -13.60 -17.80
N GLU A 298 7.77 -13.91 -16.65
CA GLU A 298 7.69 -13.08 -15.43
C GLU A 298 8.86 -12.09 -15.28
N GLN A 299 9.96 -12.27 -16.04
CA GLN A 299 11.19 -11.46 -15.91
C GLN A 299 10.94 -9.97 -16.03
N ASP A 300 10.31 -9.53 -17.13
CA ASP A 300 10.09 -8.10 -17.40
C ASP A 300 9.24 -7.47 -16.28
N ARG A 301 8.12 -8.11 -15.93
CA ARG A 301 7.20 -7.65 -14.87
C ARG A 301 7.89 -7.57 -13.50
N PHE A 302 8.76 -8.53 -13.19
CA PHE A 302 9.54 -8.55 -11.96
C PHE A 302 10.59 -7.42 -11.96
N LEU A 303 11.35 -7.26 -13.04
CA LEU A 303 12.38 -6.22 -13.18
C LEU A 303 11.81 -4.81 -13.19
N GLU A 304 10.65 -4.63 -13.84
CA GLU A 304 9.85 -3.41 -13.84
C GLU A 304 9.53 -3.02 -12.38
N PHE A 305 8.81 -3.87 -11.64
CA PHE A 305 8.45 -3.62 -10.24
C PHE A 305 9.69 -3.39 -9.34
N GLU A 306 10.75 -4.18 -9.51
CA GLU A 306 11.98 -4.07 -8.73
C GLU A 306 12.79 -2.80 -9.02
N ARG A 307 12.57 -2.09 -10.14
CA ARG A 307 13.16 -0.73 -10.32
C ARG A 307 12.63 0.23 -9.27
N TRP A 308 11.32 0.21 -9.00
CA TRP A 308 10.72 1.03 -7.95
C TRP A 308 10.98 0.49 -6.54
N TRP A 309 10.77 -0.81 -6.32
CA TRP A 309 10.90 -1.44 -4.98
C TRP A 309 12.30 -1.32 -4.36
N ASN A 310 13.33 -1.03 -5.16
CA ASN A 310 14.71 -0.89 -4.69
C ASN A 310 15.23 0.56 -4.70
N GLY A 311 14.42 1.53 -5.10
CA GLY A 311 14.73 2.95 -5.03
C GLY A 311 14.52 3.50 -3.62
N PHE A 312 15.48 3.29 -2.71
CA PHE A 312 15.36 3.69 -1.30
C PHE A 312 15.74 5.15 -1.05
N TYR A 313 14.75 5.95 -0.61
CA TYR A 313 14.87 7.40 -0.44
C TYR A 313 14.96 7.77 1.06
N PHE A 314 15.62 8.88 1.38
CA PHE A 314 15.84 9.29 2.77
C PHE A 314 14.75 10.22 3.27
N LEU A 315 14.54 10.23 4.59
CA LEU A 315 13.84 11.29 5.33
C LEU A 315 14.87 12.04 6.19
N SER A 316 14.61 13.29 6.56
CA SER A 316 15.39 13.92 7.64
C SER A 316 15.08 13.25 8.99
N ARG A 317 15.94 13.46 9.99
CA ARG A 317 15.64 13.09 11.38
C ARG A 317 14.32 13.76 11.82
N GLU A 318 14.17 15.04 11.52
CA GLU A 318 13.08 15.89 11.98
C GLU A 318 11.74 15.45 11.37
N GLU A 319 11.73 15.01 10.10
CA GLU A 319 10.57 14.40 9.45
C GLU A 319 10.18 13.06 10.08
N ILE A 320 11.11 12.10 10.22
CA ILE A 320 10.76 10.75 10.70
C ILE A 320 10.31 10.78 12.16
N LEU A 321 10.92 11.62 13.00
CA LEU A 321 10.49 11.79 14.39
C LEU A 321 9.10 12.42 14.46
N ALA A 322 8.86 13.50 13.72
CA ALA A 322 7.53 14.13 13.69
C ALA A 322 6.44 13.16 13.20
N ILE A 323 6.74 12.26 12.27
CA ILE A 323 5.85 11.20 11.80
C ILE A 323 5.60 10.16 12.90
N VAL A 324 6.64 9.57 13.49
CA VAL A 324 6.50 8.48 14.47
C VAL A 324 5.88 8.97 15.78
N GLU A 325 6.37 10.08 16.32
CA GLU A 325 5.93 10.64 17.60
C GLU A 325 4.49 11.14 17.55
N ASN A 326 4.12 11.93 16.53
CA ASN A 326 2.82 12.59 16.52
C ASN A 326 1.72 11.74 15.86
N LEU A 327 2.07 10.87 14.90
CA LEU A 327 1.08 10.06 14.18
C LEU A 327 0.97 8.66 14.79
N PHE A 328 1.96 7.81 14.59
CA PHE A 328 1.86 6.38 14.91
C PHE A 328 1.82 6.10 16.42
N ILE A 329 2.65 6.81 17.19
CA ILE A 329 2.69 6.66 18.65
C ILE A 329 1.69 7.61 19.33
N GLY A 330 1.71 8.90 18.97
CA GLY A 330 0.91 9.94 19.64
C GLY A 330 -0.54 10.06 19.19
N ASN A 331 -0.88 9.55 18.00
CA ASN A 331 -2.24 9.53 17.43
C ASN A 331 -2.92 10.91 17.40
N GLN A 332 -2.14 11.97 17.16
CA GLN A 332 -2.55 13.36 17.40
C GLN A 332 -3.53 13.93 16.37
N ILE A 333 -3.66 13.33 15.18
CA ILE A 333 -4.54 13.85 14.11
C ILE A 333 -6.02 13.74 14.53
N GLU A 334 -6.49 12.53 14.86
CA GLU A 334 -7.90 12.33 15.26
C GLU A 334 -8.24 12.98 16.62
N GLN A 335 -7.22 13.28 17.44
CA GLN A 335 -7.37 14.03 18.70
C GLN A 335 -7.37 15.57 18.51
N GLY A 336 -7.08 16.08 17.30
CA GLY A 336 -6.98 17.52 17.04
C GLY A 336 -5.76 18.23 17.64
N LEU A 337 -4.72 17.47 18.00
CA LEU A 337 -3.52 17.94 18.70
C LEU A 337 -2.34 18.23 17.77
N PHE A 338 -2.33 17.67 16.55
CA PHE A 338 -1.20 17.79 15.64
C PHE A 338 -1.02 19.25 15.19
N ARG A 339 0.15 19.85 15.44
CA ARG A 339 0.43 21.25 15.10
C ARG A 339 0.87 21.39 13.63
N ILE A 340 0.13 22.17 12.82
CA ILE A 340 0.44 22.39 11.40
C ILE A 340 1.22 23.69 11.18
N CYS A 341 0.97 24.74 11.98
CA CYS A 341 1.76 25.96 11.94
C CYS A 341 1.84 26.65 13.32
N HIS A 342 2.32 27.90 13.41
CA HIS A 342 2.44 28.58 14.69
C HIS A 342 1.06 29.01 15.25
N GLY A 343 0.56 28.25 16.24
CA GLY A 343 -0.73 28.51 16.87
C GLY A 343 -1.93 27.83 16.18
N CYS A 344 -1.71 27.03 15.14
CA CYS A 344 -2.74 26.22 14.51
C CYS A 344 -2.48 24.72 14.74
N THR A 345 -3.47 24.01 15.26
CA THR A 345 -3.54 22.55 15.23
C THR A 345 -4.54 22.09 14.17
N ALA A 346 -4.28 20.90 13.61
CA ALA A 346 -5.19 20.20 12.73
C ALA A 346 -6.52 19.98 13.45
N ASP A 347 -7.62 20.41 12.84
CA ASP A 347 -8.96 20.11 13.33
C ASP A 347 -9.77 19.51 12.18
N LEU A 348 -9.94 18.18 12.21
CA LEU A 348 -10.64 17.44 11.16
C LEU A 348 -12.11 17.87 11.02
N ARG A 349 -12.69 18.56 12.02
CA ARG A 349 -14.06 19.10 11.98
C ARG A 349 -14.17 20.40 11.19
N LYS A 350 -13.03 21.06 10.86
CA LYS A 350 -12.99 22.26 10.00
C LYS A 350 -12.90 21.94 8.52
N ILE A 351 -12.54 20.70 8.16
CA ILE A 351 -12.56 20.24 6.78
C ILE A 351 -14.02 20.31 6.30
N SER A 352 -14.26 21.08 5.24
CA SER A 352 -15.61 21.31 4.68
C SER A 352 -15.76 20.77 3.26
N ASN A 353 -14.65 20.62 2.54
CA ASN A 353 -14.56 19.94 1.25
C ASN A 353 -14.79 18.42 1.43
N PRO A 354 -15.39 17.71 0.44
CA PRO A 354 -15.68 16.29 0.57
C PRO A 354 -14.40 15.44 0.74
N ILE A 355 -14.49 14.42 1.59
CA ILE A 355 -13.46 13.41 1.76
C ILE A 355 -13.96 12.09 1.14
N VAL A 356 -13.17 11.52 0.24
CA VAL A 356 -13.38 10.18 -0.31
C VAL A 356 -12.33 9.25 0.28
N VAL A 357 -12.73 8.13 0.88
CA VAL A 357 -11.81 7.15 1.49
C VAL A 357 -11.91 5.82 0.74
N PHE A 358 -10.81 5.37 0.14
CA PHE A 358 -10.73 4.06 -0.50
C PHE A 358 -9.84 3.12 0.34
N ALA A 359 -10.45 2.05 0.85
CA ALA A 359 -9.79 1.03 1.66
C ALA A 359 -10.01 -0.38 1.08
N SER A 360 -9.26 -1.37 1.56
CA SER A 360 -9.53 -2.77 1.20
C SER A 360 -9.32 -3.74 2.35
N TYR A 361 -10.17 -4.77 2.42
CA TYR A 361 -10.00 -5.89 3.35
C TYR A 361 -8.81 -6.81 3.00
N GLY A 362 -8.22 -6.68 1.79
CA GLY A 362 -6.95 -7.31 1.46
C GLY A 362 -5.71 -6.55 1.97
N ASP A 363 -5.91 -5.34 2.50
CA ASP A 363 -4.87 -4.45 3.00
C ASP A 363 -4.55 -4.74 4.48
N ASN A 364 -3.30 -5.09 4.79
CA ASN A 364 -2.78 -5.29 6.15
C ASN A 364 -1.95 -4.10 6.68
N ILE A 365 -1.77 -3.06 5.85
CA ILE A 365 -1.14 -1.78 6.20
C ILE A 365 -2.20 -0.80 6.70
N THR A 366 -3.31 -0.71 5.97
CA THR A 366 -4.43 0.19 6.27
C THR A 366 -5.76 -0.49 5.90
N PRO A 367 -6.19 -1.50 6.68
CA PRO A 367 -7.52 -2.08 6.53
C PRO A 367 -8.61 -1.03 6.83
N PRO A 368 -9.88 -1.26 6.46
CA PRO A 368 -10.96 -0.27 6.63
C PRO A 368 -11.09 0.29 8.05
N GLN A 369 -10.77 -0.51 9.07
CA GLN A 369 -10.71 -0.11 10.48
C GLN A 369 -9.76 1.09 10.74
N GLN A 370 -8.63 1.19 10.02
CA GLN A 370 -7.66 2.28 10.17
C GLN A 370 -7.89 3.46 9.21
N ALA A 371 -8.49 3.19 8.05
CA ALA A 371 -8.91 4.21 7.10
C ALA A 371 -10.17 4.98 7.56
N LEU A 372 -11.07 4.33 8.30
CA LEU A 372 -12.38 4.88 8.70
C LEU A 372 -12.53 5.09 10.22
N GLY A 373 -11.68 4.51 11.06
CA GLY A 373 -11.79 4.55 12.53
C GLY A 373 -11.77 5.96 13.14
N TRP A 374 -11.26 6.95 12.40
CA TRP A 374 -11.11 8.32 12.87
C TRP A 374 -12.45 9.06 12.84
N ILE A 375 -13.37 8.61 11.99
CA ILE A 375 -14.70 9.21 11.82
C ILE A 375 -15.48 9.15 13.14
N PRO A 376 -15.65 8.00 13.82
CA PRO A 376 -16.27 7.94 15.14
C PRO A 376 -15.40 8.47 16.29
N ALA A 377 -14.11 8.75 16.08
CA ALA A 377 -13.26 9.43 17.05
C ALA A 377 -13.45 10.96 17.01
N VAL A 378 -13.61 11.52 15.81
CA VAL A 378 -13.80 12.97 15.56
C VAL A 378 -15.26 13.40 15.70
N TYR A 379 -16.21 12.55 15.32
CA TYR A 379 -17.65 12.84 15.35
C TYR A 379 -18.36 11.89 16.31
N SER A 380 -19.16 12.43 17.24
CA SER A 380 -19.82 11.59 18.25
C SER A 380 -20.85 10.64 17.64
N ASP A 381 -21.55 11.08 16.60
CA ASP A 381 -22.69 10.40 16.00
C ASP A 381 -22.95 10.95 14.58
N THR A 382 -23.88 10.33 13.84
CA THR A 382 -24.21 10.78 12.48
C THR A 382 -24.79 12.19 12.45
N ALA A 383 -25.50 12.62 13.51
CA ALA A 383 -26.01 13.98 13.56
C ALA A 383 -24.88 15.00 13.82
N ASP A 384 -23.83 14.62 14.55
CA ASP A 384 -22.65 15.45 14.79
C ASP A 384 -21.81 15.68 13.54
N LEU A 385 -21.56 14.63 12.75
CA LEU A 385 -20.92 14.76 11.43
C LEU A 385 -21.74 15.68 10.51
N LYS A 386 -23.07 15.57 10.54
CA LYS A 386 -23.97 16.45 9.79
C LYS A 386 -23.95 17.90 10.29
N ARG A 387 -23.90 18.14 11.60
CA ARG A 387 -23.75 19.49 12.19
C ARG A 387 -22.42 20.14 11.81
N ALA A 388 -21.35 19.35 11.66
CA ALA A 388 -20.06 19.84 11.16
C ALA A 388 -20.06 20.18 9.66
N GLY A 389 -21.14 19.86 8.92
CA GLY A 389 -21.24 20.13 7.49
C GLY A 389 -20.41 19.20 6.60
N GLN A 390 -19.79 18.17 7.17
CA GLN A 390 -18.86 17.29 6.47
C GLN A 390 -19.60 16.23 5.62
N ARG A 391 -19.02 15.94 4.45
CA ARG A 391 -19.43 14.95 3.46
C ARG A 391 -18.32 13.90 3.34
N ILE A 392 -18.53 12.71 3.88
CA ILE A 392 -17.58 11.60 3.78
C ILE A 392 -18.18 10.49 2.93
N VAL A 393 -17.48 10.13 1.87
CA VAL A 393 -17.79 8.98 1.02
C VAL A 393 -16.70 7.94 1.23
N TYR A 394 -17.06 6.66 1.34
CA TYR A 394 -16.06 5.59 1.39
C TYR A 394 -16.37 4.45 0.42
N LEU A 395 -15.32 3.77 -0.03
CA LEU A 395 -15.33 2.62 -0.91
C LEU A 395 -14.47 1.52 -0.29
N THR A 396 -14.95 0.27 -0.31
CA THR A 396 -14.18 -0.89 0.16
C THR A 396 -14.05 -1.97 -0.92
N ASN A 397 -12.83 -2.35 -1.28
CA ASN A 397 -12.58 -3.55 -2.08
C ASN A 397 -12.38 -4.78 -1.16
N PRO A 398 -12.92 -5.98 -1.46
CA PRO A 398 -12.82 -7.14 -0.58
C PRO A 398 -11.48 -7.90 -0.60
N HIS A 399 -10.61 -7.69 -1.61
CA HIS A 399 -9.49 -8.61 -1.90
C HIS A 399 -8.14 -7.93 -2.21
N VAL A 400 -8.16 -6.67 -2.63
CA VAL A 400 -6.96 -5.96 -3.10
C VAL A 400 -5.98 -5.69 -1.95
N GLY A 401 -4.71 -6.09 -2.12
CA GLY A 401 -3.64 -5.74 -1.19
C GLY A 401 -3.23 -4.27 -1.30
N HIS A 402 -2.63 -3.70 -0.26
CA HIS A 402 -2.26 -2.28 -0.12
C HIS A 402 -1.79 -1.61 -1.43
N LEU A 403 -0.70 -2.10 -2.03
CA LEU A 403 -0.15 -1.54 -3.28
C LEU A 403 -1.17 -1.55 -4.43
N GLY A 404 -1.97 -2.62 -4.52
CA GLY A 404 -2.97 -2.78 -5.55
C GLY A 404 -4.10 -1.75 -5.51
N ILE A 405 -4.27 -1.01 -4.39
CA ILE A 405 -5.22 0.10 -4.30
C ILE A 405 -4.86 1.22 -5.31
N PHE A 406 -3.56 1.44 -5.57
CA PHE A 406 -3.07 2.50 -6.46
C PHE A 406 -2.29 2.00 -7.70
N VAL A 407 -1.76 0.77 -7.71
CA VAL A 407 -0.98 0.23 -8.87
C VAL A 407 -1.74 -0.78 -9.74
N SER A 408 -2.91 -1.25 -9.33
CA SER A 408 -3.63 -2.28 -10.09
C SER A 408 -4.40 -1.67 -11.26
N ALA A 409 -4.06 -2.07 -12.49
CA ALA A 409 -4.78 -1.65 -13.70
C ALA A 409 -6.29 -2.00 -13.69
N GLY A 410 -6.71 -3.01 -12.92
CA GLY A 410 -8.13 -3.30 -12.71
C GLY A 410 -8.82 -2.28 -11.80
N VAL A 411 -8.11 -1.83 -10.76
CA VAL A 411 -8.60 -0.86 -9.76
C VAL A 411 -8.57 0.57 -10.31
N ALA A 412 -7.56 0.88 -11.14
CA ALA A 412 -7.49 2.13 -11.89
C ALA A 412 -8.71 2.32 -12.80
N ARG A 413 -9.00 1.32 -13.64
CA ARG A 413 -10.06 1.42 -14.66
C ARG A 413 -11.48 1.35 -14.11
N LEU A 414 -11.69 0.73 -12.94
CA LEU A 414 -13.00 0.64 -12.30
C LEU A 414 -13.16 1.59 -11.11
N GLU A 415 -12.49 1.32 -9.97
CA GLU A 415 -12.67 2.11 -8.74
C GLU A 415 -12.24 3.58 -8.90
N HIS A 416 -11.06 3.85 -9.45
CA HIS A 416 -10.59 5.24 -9.61
C HIS A 416 -11.36 6.01 -10.67
N ARG A 417 -11.69 5.38 -11.81
CA ARG A 417 -12.63 5.94 -12.80
C ARG A 417 -13.95 6.32 -12.15
N ALA A 418 -14.54 5.41 -11.37
CA ALA A 418 -15.83 5.63 -10.73
C ALA A 418 -15.79 6.79 -9.72
N ILE A 419 -14.67 7.01 -9.01
CA ILE A 419 -14.50 8.17 -8.12
C ILE A 419 -14.45 9.47 -8.94
N LEU A 420 -13.59 9.52 -9.98
CA LEU A 420 -13.42 10.69 -10.86
C LEU A 420 -14.73 11.06 -11.57
N GLU A 421 -15.40 10.09 -12.21
CA GLU A 421 -16.68 10.27 -12.90
C GLU A 421 -17.83 10.70 -11.95
N SER A 422 -17.68 10.61 -10.63
CA SER A 422 -18.70 10.99 -9.63
C SER A 422 -18.31 12.16 -8.73
N LEU A 423 -17.22 12.88 -8.98
CA LEU A 423 -16.81 14.05 -8.18
C LEU A 423 -17.96 15.06 -8.01
N THR A 424 -18.68 15.40 -9.09
CA THR A 424 -19.84 16.30 -9.07
C THR A 424 -21.00 15.73 -8.23
N ASP A 425 -21.25 14.42 -8.31
CA ASP A 425 -22.28 13.75 -7.50
C ASP A 425 -21.94 13.83 -6.01
N ILE A 426 -20.66 13.61 -5.67
CA ILE A 426 -20.11 13.61 -4.31
C ILE A 426 -20.16 15.02 -3.70
N GLU A 427 -19.82 16.05 -4.48
CA GLU A 427 -19.94 17.45 -4.03
C GLU A 427 -21.39 17.86 -3.75
N ALA A 428 -22.34 17.35 -4.54
CA ALA A 428 -23.77 17.61 -4.41
C ALA A 428 -24.46 16.82 -3.26
N LEU A 429 -23.78 15.86 -2.62
CA LEU A 429 -24.32 15.17 -1.45
C LEU A 429 -24.55 16.15 -0.29
N ALA A 430 -25.65 15.94 0.43
CA ALA A 430 -25.84 16.57 1.74
C ALA A 430 -24.75 16.08 2.72
N PRO A 431 -24.43 16.86 3.78
CA PRO A 431 -23.58 16.37 4.87
C PRO A 431 -24.04 15.00 5.39
N GLY A 432 -23.09 14.11 5.65
CA GLY A 432 -23.36 12.71 5.96
C GLY A 432 -22.19 11.77 5.66
N LEU A 433 -22.33 10.54 6.13
CA LEU A 433 -21.46 9.41 5.80
C LEU A 433 -22.17 8.53 4.75
N TYR A 434 -21.46 8.19 3.68
CA TYR A 434 -21.99 7.43 2.55
C TYR A 434 -21.02 6.32 2.15
N GLU A 435 -21.54 5.15 1.83
CA GLU A 435 -20.80 4.11 1.13
C GLU A 435 -21.07 4.20 -0.37
N MET A 436 -20.00 4.28 -1.16
CA MET A 436 -20.03 4.21 -2.61
C MET A 436 -20.11 2.75 -3.04
N LYS A 437 -21.25 2.35 -3.62
CA LYS A 437 -21.45 1.05 -4.23
C LYS A 437 -21.31 1.18 -5.75
N ILE A 438 -20.30 0.50 -6.31
CA ILE A 438 -20.13 0.35 -7.76
C ILE A 438 -20.82 -0.94 -8.17
N ASN A 439 -21.84 -0.83 -9.02
CA ASN A 439 -22.52 -1.96 -9.64
C ASN A 439 -22.10 -2.03 -11.11
N ASN A 440 -21.20 -2.97 -11.40
CA ASN A 440 -20.74 -3.31 -12.75
C ASN A 440 -21.33 -4.68 -13.16
N PRO A 441 -22.50 -4.71 -13.82
CA PRO A 441 -23.15 -5.96 -14.21
C PRO A 441 -22.42 -6.69 -15.35
N SER A 442 -21.50 -6.04 -16.06
CA SER A 442 -20.71 -6.65 -17.13
C SER A 442 -19.51 -7.44 -16.63
N GLY A 443 -18.97 -7.06 -15.45
CA GLY A 443 -17.70 -7.57 -14.94
C GLY A 443 -16.46 -7.03 -15.66
N ASP A 444 -16.62 -6.21 -16.70
CA ASP A 444 -15.51 -5.60 -17.43
C ASP A 444 -14.92 -4.43 -16.63
N PRO A 445 -13.65 -4.46 -16.22
CA PRO A 445 -13.04 -3.35 -15.49
C PRO A 445 -12.90 -2.07 -16.32
N ASP A 446 -13.02 -2.12 -17.66
CA ASP A 446 -12.84 -0.96 -18.54
C ASP A 446 -14.15 -0.30 -19.00
N CYS A 447 -15.26 -0.58 -18.33
CA CYS A 447 -16.53 0.07 -18.62
C CYS A 447 -16.57 1.54 -18.17
N HIS A 448 -17.38 2.34 -18.86
CA HIS A 448 -17.72 3.75 -18.52
C HIS A 448 -19.19 3.86 -18.09
N LYS A 449 -19.62 4.95 -17.43
CA LYS A 449 -21.06 5.24 -17.30
C LYS A 449 -21.72 5.29 -18.69
N PRO A 450 -22.90 4.65 -18.91
CA PRO A 450 -23.77 4.00 -17.95
C PRO A 450 -23.59 2.46 -17.80
N ALA A 451 -22.53 1.88 -18.38
CA ALA A 451 -22.28 0.43 -18.33
C ALA A 451 -21.90 -0.08 -16.93
N PHE A 452 -21.33 0.79 -16.07
CA PHE A 452 -21.44 0.66 -14.61
C PHE A 452 -22.33 1.76 -14.04
N SER A 453 -22.83 1.52 -12.82
CA SER A 453 -23.62 2.49 -12.06
C SER A 453 -23.03 2.68 -10.65
N VAL A 454 -23.03 3.92 -10.17
CA VAL A 454 -22.61 4.29 -8.82
C VAL A 454 -23.83 4.62 -7.99
N ARG A 455 -23.88 4.13 -6.75
CA ARG A 455 -24.88 4.50 -5.76
C ARG A 455 -24.21 4.90 -4.46
N PHE A 456 -24.64 6.02 -3.89
CA PHE A 456 -24.26 6.43 -2.52
C PHE A 456 -25.31 5.93 -1.54
N GLU A 457 -24.95 4.96 -0.70
CA GLU A 457 -25.80 4.44 0.36
C GLU A 457 -25.49 5.15 1.68
N PRO A 458 -26.45 5.84 2.32
CA PRO A 458 -26.22 6.45 3.63
C PRO A 458 -25.84 5.39 4.67
N ARG A 459 -24.85 5.72 5.50
CA ARG A 459 -24.34 4.88 6.61
C ARG A 459 -24.33 5.70 7.90
N GLN A 460 -24.19 5.01 9.04
CA GLN A 460 -24.11 5.67 10.34
C GLN A 460 -22.66 5.66 10.85
N VAL A 461 -22.21 6.79 11.42
CA VAL A 461 -20.90 6.90 12.11
C VAL A 461 -20.81 5.91 13.27
N GLU A 462 -21.94 5.65 13.90
CA GLU A 462 -22.17 4.70 14.98
C GLU A 462 -21.80 3.26 14.55
N ASP A 463 -22.01 2.89 13.29
CA ASP A 463 -21.67 1.56 12.73
C ASP A 463 -20.16 1.35 12.59
N LEU A 464 -19.35 2.43 12.58
CA LEU A 464 -17.89 2.37 12.47
C LEU A 464 -17.18 2.23 13.82
N ARG A 465 -17.89 2.34 14.95
CA ARG A 465 -17.28 2.30 16.29
C ARG A 465 -16.68 0.93 16.59
N GLN A 466 -15.43 0.92 17.05
CA GLN A 466 -14.73 -0.29 17.48
C GLN A 466 -14.22 -0.18 18.92
N ASP A 467 -14.21 -1.28 19.67
CA ASP A 467 -13.63 -1.35 21.01
C ASP A 467 -12.11 -1.44 20.94
N THR A 468 -11.47 -0.32 20.58
CA THR A 468 -10.01 -0.19 20.56
C THR A 468 -9.51 0.13 21.96
N SER A 469 -8.54 -0.65 22.45
CA SER A 469 -7.96 -0.50 23.79
C SER A 469 -7.04 0.74 23.89
N SER A 470 -7.62 1.94 23.82
CA SER A 470 -6.94 3.23 23.86
C SER A 470 -5.98 3.38 25.05
N ARG A 471 -6.37 2.87 26.23
CA ARG A 471 -5.52 2.86 27.44
C ARG A 471 -4.19 2.11 27.26
N ALA A 472 -4.15 1.07 26.42
CA ALA A 472 -2.91 0.33 26.16
C ALA A 472 -1.95 1.15 25.29
N PHE A 473 -2.48 1.82 24.27
CA PHE A 473 -1.68 2.69 23.40
C PHE A 473 -1.25 4.01 24.09
N GLU A 474 -2.05 4.56 25.00
CA GLU A 474 -1.61 5.70 25.82
C GLU A 474 -0.42 5.32 26.73
N ARG A 475 -0.35 4.07 27.23
CA ARG A 475 0.83 3.56 27.95
C ARG A 475 2.04 3.40 27.03
N VAL A 476 1.85 2.94 25.80
CA VAL A 476 2.90 2.88 24.77
C VAL A 476 3.48 4.26 24.49
N LYS A 477 2.62 5.27 24.35
CA LYS A 477 3.00 6.67 24.19
C LYS A 477 3.83 7.18 25.37
N GLN A 478 3.38 6.96 26.60
CA GLN A 478 4.15 7.33 27.82
C GLN A 478 5.53 6.65 27.89
N VAL A 479 5.62 5.36 27.54
CA VAL A 479 6.89 4.63 27.47
C VAL A 479 7.79 5.18 26.35
N SER A 480 7.22 5.50 25.19
CA SER A 480 7.94 6.13 24.07
C SER A 480 8.51 7.50 24.45
N GLU A 481 7.70 8.38 25.04
CA GLU A 481 8.10 9.72 25.48
C GLU A 481 9.22 9.65 26.51
N PHE A 482 9.16 8.69 27.44
CA PHE A 482 10.22 8.43 28.42
C PHE A 482 11.52 7.93 27.76
N ASN A 483 11.43 6.90 26.92
CA ASN A 483 12.60 6.31 26.25
C ASN A 483 13.30 7.31 25.32
N GLU A 484 12.55 8.07 24.53
CA GLU A 484 13.09 9.14 23.69
C GLU A 484 13.70 10.27 24.54
N THR A 485 13.06 10.68 25.63
CA THR A 485 13.66 11.68 26.53
C THR A 485 15.00 11.22 27.09
N LEU A 486 15.14 9.94 27.46
CA LEU A 486 16.42 9.36 27.87
C LEU A 486 17.43 9.33 26.71
N TYR A 487 17.03 8.82 25.54
CA TYR A 487 17.89 8.70 24.38
C TYR A 487 18.44 10.07 23.94
N ARG A 488 17.56 11.03 23.68
CA ARG A 488 17.89 12.39 23.25
C ARG A 488 18.77 13.14 24.23
N SER A 489 18.54 12.96 25.54
CA SER A 489 19.29 13.70 26.57
C SER A 489 20.67 13.11 26.87
N PHE A 490 20.82 11.79 26.83
CA PHE A 490 22.01 11.10 27.35
C PHE A 490 22.81 10.31 26.31
N VAL A 491 22.21 9.91 25.18
CA VAL A 491 22.85 9.02 24.19
C VAL A 491 23.04 9.72 22.85
N SER A 492 22.00 10.37 22.33
CA SER A 492 22.02 11.09 21.05
C SER A 492 23.22 12.04 20.88
N PRO A 493 23.63 12.87 21.88
CA PRO A 493 24.77 13.77 21.70
C PRO A 493 26.09 13.03 21.41
N TRP A 494 26.29 11.84 21.98
CA TRP A 494 27.47 11.01 21.71
C TRP A 494 27.38 10.31 20.36
N VAL A 495 26.19 9.83 19.98
CA VAL A 495 25.98 9.22 18.65
C VAL A 495 26.20 10.26 17.56
N GLN A 496 25.65 11.46 17.69
CA GLN A 496 25.85 12.57 16.76
C GLN A 496 27.32 13.04 16.70
N ALA A 497 28.05 13.04 17.83
CA ALA A 497 29.47 13.38 17.85
C ALA A 497 30.38 12.32 17.19
N LEU A 498 29.94 11.07 17.12
CA LEU A 498 30.65 9.96 16.46
C LEU A 498 30.19 9.72 15.02
N ALA A 499 28.97 10.15 14.66
CA ALA A 499 28.42 10.06 13.33
C ALA A 499 29.15 11.00 12.37
N THR A 500 29.50 10.48 11.19
CA THR A 500 30.13 11.23 10.12
C THR A 500 29.45 10.92 8.78
N PRO A 501 29.64 11.75 7.73
CA PRO A 501 29.17 11.41 6.39
C PRO A 501 29.67 10.05 5.90
N TRP A 502 30.91 9.68 6.26
CA TRP A 502 31.51 8.39 5.89
C TRP A 502 30.85 7.20 6.59
N THR A 503 30.62 7.27 7.91
CA THR A 503 29.95 6.18 8.64
C THR A 503 28.49 6.04 8.21
N ALA A 504 27.80 7.16 7.95
CA ALA A 504 26.43 7.16 7.47
C ALA A 504 26.30 6.52 6.07
N GLU A 505 27.21 6.85 5.14
CA GLU A 505 27.23 6.22 3.81
C GLU A 505 27.61 4.73 3.93
N MET A 506 28.57 4.36 4.78
CA MET A 506 28.90 2.95 5.03
C MET A 506 27.69 2.16 5.56
N LEU A 507 26.91 2.73 6.49
CA LEU A 507 25.67 2.10 7.00
C LEU A 507 24.61 1.93 5.91
N LYS A 508 24.43 2.91 5.01
CA LYS A 508 23.55 2.80 3.84
C LYS A 508 23.96 1.63 2.94
N TRP A 509 25.24 1.49 2.61
CA TRP A 509 25.74 0.41 1.75
C TRP A 509 25.63 -0.98 2.42
N LEU A 510 25.94 -1.07 3.71
CA LEU A 510 25.83 -2.30 4.51
C LEU A 510 24.38 -2.68 4.88
N HIS A 511 23.40 -1.81 4.62
CA HIS A 511 22.01 -2.06 4.94
C HIS A 511 21.53 -3.38 4.28
N PRO A 512 20.87 -4.31 5.02
CA PRO A 512 20.55 -5.65 4.50
C PRO A 512 19.77 -5.65 3.19
N MET A 513 18.81 -4.71 3.03
CA MET A 513 18.06 -4.54 1.79
C MET A 513 18.95 -4.23 0.58
N ARG A 514 20.04 -3.48 0.76
CA ARG A 514 20.96 -3.13 -0.34
C ARG A 514 22.01 -4.22 -0.56
N THR A 515 22.68 -4.66 0.50
CA THR A 515 23.73 -5.68 0.44
C THR A 515 23.24 -6.99 -0.20
N SER A 516 22.05 -7.49 0.18
CA SER A 516 21.46 -8.70 -0.40
C SER A 516 21.19 -8.63 -1.91
N ARG A 517 21.15 -7.41 -2.48
CA ARG A 517 20.88 -7.15 -3.89
C ARG A 517 22.18 -6.87 -4.64
N TYR A 518 23.02 -5.96 -4.16
CA TYR A 518 24.29 -5.61 -4.79
C TYR A 518 25.24 -6.81 -4.94
N LEU A 519 25.25 -7.76 -3.99
CA LEU A 519 26.08 -8.98 -4.07
C LEU A 519 25.72 -9.91 -5.25
N LEU A 520 24.64 -9.62 -5.98
CA LEU A 520 24.26 -10.31 -7.22
C LEU A 520 24.66 -9.53 -8.49
N SER A 521 25.23 -8.33 -8.37
CA SER A 521 25.85 -7.61 -9.49
C SER A 521 27.27 -8.12 -9.73
N GLU A 522 27.69 -8.16 -11.00
CA GLU A 522 29.06 -8.46 -11.42
C GLU A 522 30.10 -7.53 -10.77
N ALA A 523 29.71 -6.30 -10.41
CA ALA A 523 30.58 -5.34 -9.75
C ALA A 523 31.03 -5.79 -8.34
N PHE A 524 30.27 -6.69 -7.69
CA PHE A 524 30.57 -7.25 -6.37
C PHE A 524 30.82 -8.75 -6.41
N ASN A 525 30.28 -9.46 -7.41
CA ASN A 525 30.39 -10.91 -7.58
C ASN A 525 30.76 -11.28 -9.04
N PRO A 526 32.06 -11.40 -9.36
CA PRO A 526 32.52 -11.66 -10.73
C PRO A 526 31.98 -12.95 -11.38
N TRP A 527 31.51 -13.94 -10.60
CA TRP A 527 30.90 -15.15 -11.15
C TRP A 527 29.57 -14.88 -11.89
N MET A 528 28.92 -13.75 -11.61
CA MET A 528 27.70 -13.33 -12.29
C MET A 528 27.92 -13.01 -13.79
N HIS A 529 29.16 -12.73 -14.22
CA HIS A 529 29.50 -12.69 -15.65
C HIS A 529 29.30 -14.06 -16.33
N GLY A 530 29.57 -15.17 -15.62
CA GLY A 530 29.33 -16.52 -16.13
C GLY A 530 27.84 -16.83 -16.26
N VAL A 531 27.02 -16.37 -15.30
CA VAL A 531 25.55 -16.44 -15.38
C VAL A 531 25.04 -15.69 -16.60
N ALA A 532 25.47 -14.43 -16.79
CA ALA A 532 25.10 -13.61 -17.94
C ALA A 532 25.48 -14.24 -19.28
N ALA A 533 26.67 -14.82 -19.38
CA ALA A 533 27.15 -15.48 -20.59
C ALA A 533 26.36 -16.75 -20.95
N LEU A 534 25.80 -17.45 -19.95
CA LEU A 534 24.94 -18.62 -20.17
C LEU A 534 23.48 -18.23 -20.43
N ALA A 535 22.98 -17.17 -19.79
CA ALA A 535 21.58 -16.78 -19.84
C ALA A 535 21.09 -16.41 -21.24
N GLY A 536 21.86 -15.62 -22.00
CA GLY A 536 21.49 -15.19 -23.35
C GLY A 536 21.23 -16.36 -24.32
N PRO A 537 22.19 -17.28 -24.53
CA PRO A 537 21.99 -18.48 -25.33
C PRO A 537 20.83 -19.33 -24.81
N LEU A 538 20.79 -19.62 -23.50
CA LEU A 538 19.75 -20.47 -22.91
C LEU A 538 18.35 -19.89 -23.09
N ALA A 539 18.15 -18.58 -22.96
CA ALA A 539 16.87 -17.93 -23.22
C ALA A 539 16.39 -18.17 -24.66
N SER A 540 17.30 -18.05 -25.65
CA SER A 540 16.98 -18.29 -27.07
C SER A 540 16.78 -19.76 -27.44
N THR A 541 17.35 -20.69 -26.66
CA THR A 541 17.27 -22.15 -26.90
C THR A 541 16.60 -22.87 -25.73
N ARG A 542 15.61 -22.24 -25.08
CA ARG A 542 14.86 -22.84 -23.98
C ARG A 542 14.19 -24.13 -24.43
N HIS A 543 14.16 -25.12 -23.53
CA HIS A 543 13.37 -26.33 -23.69
C HIS A 543 12.38 -26.49 -22.51
N PRO A 544 11.32 -25.66 -22.45
CA PRO A 544 10.36 -25.71 -21.35
C PRO A 544 9.64 -27.06 -21.30
N LEU A 545 9.36 -27.54 -20.09
CA LEU A 545 8.54 -28.73 -19.90
C LEU A 545 7.06 -28.46 -20.15
N ALA A 546 6.34 -29.50 -20.56
CA ALA A 546 4.89 -29.47 -20.67
C ALA A 546 4.26 -29.15 -19.30
N LYS A 547 3.26 -28.25 -19.27
CA LYS A 547 2.73 -27.66 -18.03
C LYS A 547 2.12 -28.69 -17.05
N ASP A 548 1.74 -29.85 -17.56
CA ASP A 548 1.17 -31.03 -16.91
C ASP A 548 2.21 -32.09 -16.47
N ASN A 549 3.50 -31.84 -16.68
CA ASN A 549 4.59 -32.71 -16.21
C ASN A 549 4.50 -32.93 -14.68
N ARG A 550 4.64 -34.19 -14.25
CA ARG A 550 4.40 -34.59 -12.85
C ARG A 550 5.44 -34.05 -11.88
N LEU A 551 6.69 -33.92 -12.31
CA LEU A 551 7.77 -33.35 -11.48
C LEU A 551 7.56 -31.83 -11.30
N MET A 552 7.17 -31.10 -12.34
CA MET A 552 6.79 -29.69 -12.20
C MET A 552 5.53 -29.49 -11.34
N ALA A 553 4.55 -30.39 -11.41
CA ALA A 553 3.37 -30.34 -10.54
C ALA A 553 3.78 -30.49 -9.06
N HIS A 554 4.67 -31.43 -8.76
CA HIS A 554 5.19 -31.65 -7.40
C HIS A 554 6.10 -30.50 -6.91
N GLU A 555 6.90 -29.89 -7.79
CA GLU A 555 7.65 -28.66 -7.50
C GLU A 555 6.69 -27.54 -7.05
N ARG A 556 5.63 -27.27 -7.84
CA ARG A 556 4.63 -26.23 -7.52
C ARG A 556 3.88 -26.51 -6.22
N GLU A 557 3.55 -27.78 -5.96
CA GLU A 557 2.94 -28.20 -4.70
C GLU A 557 3.86 -27.90 -3.50
N THR A 558 5.14 -28.27 -3.62
CA THR A 558 6.18 -28.03 -2.59
C THR A 558 6.41 -26.54 -2.35
N LEU A 559 6.51 -25.73 -3.42
CA LEU A 559 6.60 -24.26 -3.32
C LEU A 559 5.40 -23.68 -2.56
N GLY A 560 4.20 -24.19 -2.82
CA GLY A 560 2.97 -23.82 -2.11
C GLY A 560 2.88 -24.34 -0.66
N GLU A 561 3.50 -25.47 -0.33
CA GLU A 561 3.64 -25.94 1.06
C GLU A 561 4.56 -25.04 1.87
N ILE A 562 5.67 -24.58 1.27
CA ILE A 562 6.58 -23.62 1.90
C ILE A 562 5.86 -22.29 2.11
N THR A 563 5.10 -21.78 1.13
CA THR A 563 4.22 -20.61 1.31
C THR A 563 3.29 -20.77 2.52
N ARG A 564 2.52 -21.86 2.58
CA ARG A 564 1.58 -22.13 3.69
C ARG A 564 2.28 -22.29 5.05
N THR A 565 3.54 -22.73 5.06
CA THR A 565 4.34 -22.88 6.27
C THR A 565 4.88 -21.53 6.76
N LEU A 566 5.33 -20.68 5.84
CA LEU A 566 5.74 -19.29 6.14
C LEU A 566 4.55 -18.46 6.62
N GLU A 567 3.37 -18.60 5.99
CA GLU A 567 2.13 -17.93 6.40
C GLU A 567 1.75 -18.30 7.84
N LYS A 568 1.70 -19.59 8.18
CA LYS A 568 1.46 -20.04 9.57
C LYS A 568 2.51 -19.55 10.56
N THR A 569 3.78 -19.45 10.13
CA THR A 569 4.86 -18.94 10.97
C THR A 569 4.70 -17.44 11.23
N ARG A 570 4.30 -16.67 10.22
CA ARG A 570 3.91 -15.26 10.34
C ARG A 570 2.72 -15.11 11.30
N GLU A 571 1.66 -15.89 11.15
CA GLU A 571 0.48 -15.83 12.03
C GLU A 571 0.81 -16.13 13.48
N ALA A 572 1.65 -17.13 13.74
CA ALA A 572 2.13 -17.45 15.08
C ALA A 572 2.98 -16.32 15.68
N ARG A 573 3.84 -15.68 14.88
CA ARG A 573 4.62 -14.49 15.28
C ARG A 573 3.70 -13.32 15.63
N ASP A 574 2.76 -12.99 14.74
CA ASP A 574 1.86 -11.84 14.88
C ASP A 574 0.94 -12.01 16.10
N ALA A 575 0.44 -13.24 16.33
CA ALA A 575 -0.29 -13.59 17.55
C ALA A 575 0.58 -13.50 18.80
N GLY A 576 1.86 -13.91 18.73
CA GLY A 576 2.84 -13.73 19.80
C GLY A 576 3.09 -12.26 20.14
N TYR A 577 3.17 -11.38 19.13
CA TYR A 577 3.29 -9.93 19.32
C TYR A 577 2.07 -9.34 20.04
N GLU A 578 0.84 -9.68 19.63
CA GLU A 578 -0.38 -9.24 20.33
C GLU A 578 -0.46 -9.79 21.77
N GLN A 579 0.00 -11.03 22.03
CA GLN A 579 0.07 -11.59 23.39
C GLN A 579 1.07 -10.83 24.27
N ILE A 580 2.29 -10.58 23.79
CA ILE A 580 3.31 -9.82 24.54
C ILE A 580 2.84 -8.38 24.75
N PHE A 581 2.27 -7.74 23.73
CA PHE A 581 1.70 -6.39 23.84
C PHE A 581 0.58 -6.34 24.89
N SER A 582 -0.30 -7.34 24.91
CA SER A 582 -1.35 -7.47 25.90
C SER A 582 -0.76 -7.61 27.32
N LEU A 583 0.24 -8.49 27.51
CA LEU A 583 0.90 -8.68 28.80
C LEU A 583 1.60 -7.42 29.33
N LEU A 584 2.23 -6.63 28.45
CA LEU A 584 2.94 -5.41 28.82
C LEU A 584 1.99 -4.22 29.07
N TYR A 585 0.99 -4.03 28.21
CA TYR A 585 0.20 -2.79 28.15
C TYR A 585 -1.27 -2.96 28.55
N ARG A 586 -1.90 -4.14 28.32
CA ARG A 586 -3.28 -4.46 28.76
C ARG A 586 -3.26 -5.20 30.10
N GLN A 587 -3.13 -4.45 31.20
CA GLN A 587 -3.36 -5.02 32.53
C GLN A 587 -4.76 -5.63 32.63
N ARG A 588 -4.86 -6.83 33.24
CA ARG A 588 -6.11 -7.28 33.86
C ARG A 588 -6.48 -6.27 34.95
N GLN A 589 -7.68 -5.69 34.85
CA GLN A 589 -8.36 -5.09 36.01
C GLN A 589 -9.03 -6.20 36.83
#